data_AF-A0A5N6AU73-F1
#
_entry.id   AF-A0A5N6AU73-F1
#
_cell.length_a   1.000
_cell.length_b   1.000
_cell.length_c   1.000
_cell.angle_alpha   90.00
_cell.angle_beta   90.00
_cell.angle_gamma   90.00
#
_symmetry.space_group_name_H-M   'P 1'
#
loop_
_entity.id
_entity.type
_entity.pdbx_description
1 polymer ?
#
loop_
_entity_poly.entity_id
_entity_poly.type
_entity_poly.pdbx_seq_one_letter_code
_entity_poly.pdbx_strand_id
1 'polypeptide(L)'
;MTQPGDYGLPGSLNRVLTDVAAERAAQDAMWGLQEHPDGTGPAYASEADLAKRAVADSAAEGRLTWRHILHEEVLEAFAEDDPDRLRTELIQVAAVAVKWVQDLDRRAASPGEPETATA
;
A
#
# COMPACT_ATOMS: atom_id res chain seq x y z
N MET A 1 0.56 24.59 1.04
CA MET A 1 -0.28 23.91 2.06
C MET A 1 -0.39 22.45 1.67
N THR A 2 -0.18 21.53 2.60
CA THR A 2 -0.42 20.09 2.43
C THR A 2 -1.94 19.82 2.45
N GLN A 3 -2.43 19.02 1.51
CA GLN A 3 -3.83 18.59 1.47
C GLN A 3 -4.02 17.23 2.16
N PRO A 4 -5.26 16.83 2.53
CA PRO A 4 -5.52 15.45 2.95
C PRO A 4 -4.94 14.46 1.94
N GLY A 5 -4.19 13.48 2.43
CA GLY A 5 -3.53 12.48 1.58
C GLY A 5 -2.13 12.85 1.10
N ASP A 6 -1.69 14.11 1.16
CA ASP A 6 -0.33 14.52 0.74
C ASP A 6 0.80 14.04 1.68
N TYR A 7 0.46 13.34 2.77
CA TYR A 7 1.38 12.63 3.67
C TYR A 7 2.69 13.40 4.02
N GLY A 8 2.57 14.69 4.32
CA GLY A 8 3.69 15.55 4.72
C GLY A 8 4.46 16.23 3.58
N LEU A 9 4.20 15.87 2.32
CA LEU A 9 4.81 16.48 1.14
C LEU A 9 3.73 17.04 0.19
N PRO A 10 3.65 18.37 -0.01
CA PRO A 10 2.66 18.98 -0.89
C PRO A 10 2.59 18.32 -2.28
N GLY A 11 1.37 17.94 -2.68
CA GLY A 11 1.09 17.30 -3.97
C GLY A 11 1.63 15.89 -4.13
N SER A 12 2.13 15.23 -3.08
CA SER A 12 2.71 13.88 -3.19
C SER A 12 1.68 12.85 -3.64
N LEU A 13 0.43 12.95 -3.18
CA LEU A 13 -0.60 12.00 -3.55
C LEU A 13 -0.87 12.05 -5.07
N ASN A 14 -1.04 13.25 -5.61
CA ASN A 14 -1.26 13.42 -7.05
C ASN A 14 -0.09 12.93 -7.90
N ARG A 15 1.16 13.10 -7.43
CA ARG A 15 2.33 12.56 -8.13
C ARG A 15 2.28 11.04 -8.20
N VAL A 16 2.13 10.37 -7.06
CA VAL A 16 2.09 8.90 -7.03
C VAL A 16 0.90 8.34 -7.81
N LEU A 17 -0.28 8.98 -7.73
CA LEU A 17 -1.43 8.58 -8.55
C LEU A 17 -1.20 8.76 -10.06
N THR A 18 -0.41 9.77 -10.46
CA THR A 18 0.01 9.95 -11.86
C THR A 18 0.91 8.81 -12.30
N ASP A 19 1.86 8.40 -11.45
CA ASP A 19 2.76 7.27 -11.73
C ASP A 19 1.98 5.95 -11.85
N VAL A 20 1.01 5.71 -10.95
CA VAL A 20 0.11 4.55 -11.03
C VAL A 20 -0.69 4.54 -12.33
N ALA A 21 -1.24 5.69 -12.73
CA ALA A 21 -1.99 5.81 -13.98
C ALA A 21 -1.10 5.56 -15.21
N ALA A 22 0.15 6.04 -15.19
CA ALA A 22 1.11 5.82 -16.26
C ALA A 22 1.50 4.34 -16.38
N GLU A 23 1.76 3.66 -15.25
CA GLU A 23 2.02 2.23 -15.22
C GLU A 23 0.82 1.44 -15.76
N ARG A 24 -0.41 1.83 -15.38
CA ARG A 24 -1.60 1.13 -15.87
C ARG A 24 -1.81 1.32 -17.37
N ALA A 25 -1.53 2.49 -17.92
CA ALA A 25 -1.53 2.70 -19.37
C ALA A 25 -0.45 1.86 -20.08
N ALA A 26 0.74 1.70 -19.48
CA ALA A 26 1.79 0.85 -20.01
C ALA A 26 1.40 -0.63 -20.01
N GLN A 27 0.75 -1.10 -18.94
CA GLN A 27 0.21 -2.46 -18.86
C GLN A 27 -0.87 -2.71 -19.92
N ASP A 28 -1.78 -1.77 -20.15
CA ASP A 28 -2.80 -1.90 -21.21
C ASP A 28 -2.15 -1.97 -22.60
N ALA A 29 -1.10 -1.18 -22.85
CA ALA A 29 -0.35 -1.24 -24.10
C ALA A 29 0.39 -2.57 -24.28
N MET A 30 0.86 -3.18 -23.19
CA MET A 30 1.63 -4.43 -23.21
C MET A 30 0.75 -5.68 -23.28
N TRP A 31 -0.36 -5.71 -22.54
CA TRP A 31 -1.15 -6.91 -22.31
C TRP A 31 -2.59 -6.81 -22.82
N GLY A 32 -3.07 -5.62 -23.19
CA GLY A 32 -4.43 -5.40 -23.66
C GLY A 32 -5.49 -5.66 -22.59
N LEU A 33 -6.73 -5.90 -23.03
CA LEU A 33 -7.84 -6.30 -22.16
C LEU A 33 -7.61 -7.73 -21.65
N GLN A 34 -7.70 -7.92 -20.34
CA GLN A 34 -7.64 -9.24 -19.70
C GLN A 34 -8.89 -9.49 -18.84
N GLU A 35 -9.39 -10.71 -18.89
CA GLU A 35 -10.51 -11.19 -18.07
C GLU A 35 -10.07 -12.48 -17.37
N HIS A 36 -10.09 -12.47 -16.03
CA HIS A 36 -9.68 -13.59 -15.20
C HIS A 36 -10.68 -13.78 -14.04
N PRO A 37 -10.91 -15.02 -13.58
CA PRO A 37 -11.64 -15.26 -12.35
C PRO A 37 -10.84 -14.73 -11.15
N ASP A 38 -11.53 -14.29 -10.09
CA ASP A 38 -10.89 -13.63 -8.94
C ASP A 38 -9.91 -14.54 -8.19
N GLY A 39 -10.25 -15.83 -8.05
CA GLY A 39 -9.39 -16.79 -7.34
C GLY A 39 -9.28 -16.55 -5.83
N THR A 40 -10.14 -15.70 -5.27
CA THR A 40 -10.25 -15.34 -3.85
C THR A 40 -11.34 -16.15 -3.14
N GLY A 41 -11.39 -16.05 -1.80
CA GLY A 41 -12.47 -16.57 -0.97
C GLY A 41 -12.02 -17.22 0.33
N PRO A 42 -12.91 -17.95 1.04
CA PRO A 42 -12.69 -18.36 2.43
C PRO A 42 -11.48 -19.27 2.69
N ALA A 43 -10.91 -19.87 1.64
CA ALA A 43 -9.70 -20.70 1.75
C ALA A 43 -8.50 -19.92 2.30
N TYR A 44 -8.45 -18.60 2.10
CA TYR A 44 -7.36 -17.73 2.57
C TYR A 44 -7.63 -17.11 3.95
N ALA A 45 -8.80 -17.37 4.57
CA ALA A 45 -9.20 -16.72 5.82
C ALA A 45 -8.19 -16.95 6.98
N SER A 46 -7.62 -18.15 7.09
CA SER A 46 -6.61 -18.43 8.11
C SER A 46 -5.33 -17.62 7.93
N GLU A 47 -4.97 -17.31 6.69
CA GLU A 47 -3.77 -16.54 6.35
C GLU A 47 -3.99 -15.04 6.62
N ALA A 48 -5.17 -14.53 6.24
CA ALA A 48 -5.60 -13.17 6.59
C ALA A 48 -5.59 -12.94 8.11
N ASP A 49 -6.16 -13.86 8.87
CA ASP A 49 -6.16 -13.83 10.33
C ASP A 49 -4.75 -13.83 10.94
N LEU A 50 -3.82 -14.59 10.35
CA LEU A 50 -2.41 -14.59 10.79
C LEU A 50 -1.71 -13.27 10.48
N ALA A 51 -1.96 -12.67 9.31
CA ALA A 51 -1.39 -11.39 8.93
C ALA A 51 -1.88 -10.25 9.84
N LYS A 52 -3.19 -10.24 10.13
CA LYS A 52 -3.82 -9.30 11.07
C LYS A 52 -3.22 -9.37 12.47
N ARG A 53 -3.02 -10.59 12.99
CA ARG A 53 -2.29 -10.79 14.27
C ARG A 53 -0.85 -10.29 14.19
N ALA A 54 -0.13 -10.61 13.12
CA ALA A 54 1.25 -10.18 12.95
C ALA A 54 1.40 -8.65 12.89
N VAL A 55 0.42 -7.94 12.30
CA VAL A 55 0.35 -6.48 12.33
C VAL A 55 0.13 -5.97 13.75
N ALA A 56 -0.87 -6.50 14.45
CA ALA A 56 -1.17 -6.10 15.83
C ALA A 56 0.03 -6.33 16.77
N ASP A 57 0.65 -7.50 16.72
CA ASP A 57 1.82 -7.85 17.54
C ASP A 57 3.01 -6.97 17.21
N SER A 58 3.31 -6.80 15.92
CA SER A 58 4.42 -5.94 15.48
C SER A 58 4.19 -4.47 15.86
N ALA A 59 2.95 -3.99 15.82
CA ALA A 59 2.60 -2.65 16.27
C ALA A 59 2.78 -2.49 17.78
N ALA A 60 2.32 -3.45 18.59
CA ALA A 60 2.49 -3.46 20.04
C ALA A 60 3.97 -3.45 20.45
N GLU A 61 4.83 -4.11 19.67
CA GLU A 61 6.27 -4.18 19.91
C GLU A 61 7.07 -3.03 19.28
N GLY A 62 6.43 -2.09 18.57
CA GLY A 62 7.13 -1.00 17.87
C GLY A 62 7.98 -1.46 16.68
N ARG A 63 7.70 -2.65 16.14
CA ARG A 63 8.37 -3.27 14.98
C ARG A 63 7.50 -3.29 13.72
N LEU A 64 6.40 -2.54 13.70
CA LEU A 64 5.49 -2.47 12.55
C LEU A 64 6.23 -1.96 11.31
N THR A 65 5.96 -2.58 10.16
CA THR A 65 6.59 -2.22 8.89
C THR A 65 5.52 -2.08 7.82
N TRP A 66 5.84 -1.37 6.75
CA TRP A 66 4.97 -1.29 5.57
C TRP A 66 4.68 -2.66 4.96
N ARG A 67 5.62 -3.61 5.01
CA ARG A 67 5.41 -4.99 4.57
C ARG A 67 4.28 -5.66 5.37
N HIS A 68 4.22 -5.44 6.69
CA HIS A 68 3.15 -6.00 7.52
C HIS A 68 1.78 -5.46 7.08
N ILE A 69 1.67 -4.14 6.92
CA ILE A 69 0.40 -3.48 6.55
C ILE A 69 -0.04 -3.90 5.15
N LEU A 70 0.83 -3.82 4.13
CA LEU A 70 0.47 -4.21 2.76
C LEU A 70 0.09 -5.70 2.68
N HIS A 71 0.80 -6.56 3.42
CA HIS A 71 0.53 -7.99 3.41
C HIS A 71 -0.81 -8.35 4.06
N GLU A 72 -1.21 -7.64 5.13
CA GLU A 72 -2.54 -7.77 5.73
C GLU A 72 -3.63 -7.44 4.70
N GLU A 73 -3.58 -6.26 4.07
CA GLU A 73 -4.61 -5.85 3.10
C GLU A 73 -4.71 -6.82 1.91
N VAL A 74 -3.57 -7.34 1.43
CA VAL A 74 -3.56 -8.34 0.34
C VAL A 74 -4.24 -9.64 0.76
N LEU A 75 -3.99 -10.11 1.98
CA LEU A 75 -4.60 -11.35 2.46
C LEU A 75 -6.07 -11.17 2.85
N GLU A 76 -6.47 -10.00 3.33
CA GLU A 76 -7.88 -9.65 3.51
C GLU A 76 -8.60 -9.65 2.15
N ALA A 77 -8.01 -9.05 1.10
CA ALA A 77 -8.56 -9.14 -0.26
C ALA A 77 -8.63 -10.58 -0.78
N PHE A 78 -7.61 -11.41 -0.55
CA PHE A 78 -7.63 -12.82 -0.96
C PHE A 78 -8.69 -13.64 -0.22
N ALA A 79 -9.01 -13.31 1.03
CA ALA A 79 -10.02 -14.02 1.81
C ALA A 79 -11.46 -13.66 1.44
N GLU A 80 -11.68 -12.61 0.64
CA GLU A 80 -13.01 -12.09 0.30
C GLU A 80 -13.65 -12.83 -0.89
N ASP A 81 -14.94 -13.14 -0.77
CA ASP A 81 -15.74 -13.81 -1.82
C ASP A 81 -16.94 -12.99 -2.31
N ASP A 82 -17.26 -11.88 -1.64
CA ASP A 82 -18.24 -10.92 -2.12
C ASP A 82 -17.57 -9.90 -3.08
N PRO A 83 -18.06 -9.73 -4.31
CA PRO A 83 -17.43 -8.84 -5.30
C PRO A 83 -17.34 -7.36 -4.89
N ASP A 84 -18.35 -6.85 -4.19
CA ASP A 84 -18.39 -5.44 -3.79
C ASP A 84 -17.40 -5.17 -2.64
N ARG A 85 -17.29 -6.13 -1.72
CA ARG A 85 -16.28 -6.11 -0.66
C ARG A 85 -14.88 -6.33 -1.21
N LEU A 86 -14.69 -7.26 -2.15
CA LEU A 86 -13.40 -7.50 -2.80
C LEU A 86 -12.88 -6.23 -3.47
N ARG A 87 -13.75 -5.49 -4.17
CA ARG A 87 -13.40 -4.19 -4.73
C ARG A 87 -12.92 -3.22 -3.65
N THR A 88 -13.54 -3.23 -2.48
CA THR A 88 -13.18 -2.35 -1.36
C THR A 88 -11.78 -2.70 -0.82
N GLU A 89 -11.51 -3.99 -0.58
CA GLU A 89 -10.21 -4.46 -0.11
C GLU A 89 -9.10 -4.20 -1.15
N LEU A 90 -9.36 -4.41 -2.45
CA LEU A 90 -8.39 -4.07 -3.51
C LEU A 90 -8.06 -2.58 -3.56
N ILE A 91 -9.03 -1.70 -3.27
CA ILE A 91 -8.78 -0.27 -3.15
C ILE A 91 -7.93 0.03 -1.91
N GLN A 92 -8.13 -0.66 -0.79
CA GLN A 92 -7.28 -0.52 0.39
C GLN A 92 -5.83 -0.97 0.10
N VAL A 93 -5.63 -2.09 -0.58
CA VAL A 93 -4.31 -2.55 -1.05
C VAL A 93 -3.62 -1.45 -1.87
N ALA A 94 -4.31 -0.89 -2.86
CA ALA A 94 -3.77 0.19 -3.69
C ALA A 94 -3.45 1.44 -2.85
N ALA A 95 -4.32 1.82 -1.93
CA ALA A 95 -4.10 2.96 -1.05
C ALA A 95 -2.88 2.78 -0.13
N VAL A 96 -2.65 1.58 0.42
CA VAL A 96 -1.47 1.28 1.23
C VAL A 96 -0.20 1.29 0.40
N ALA A 97 -0.23 0.75 -0.83
CA ALA A 97 0.90 0.83 -1.75
C ALA A 97 1.28 2.29 -2.08
N VAL A 98 0.29 3.12 -2.43
CA VAL A 98 0.48 4.56 -2.67
C VAL A 98 1.08 5.24 -1.44
N LYS A 99 0.53 4.98 -0.25
CA LYS A 99 1.02 5.55 1.01
C LYS A 99 2.47 5.17 1.31
N TRP A 100 2.86 3.93 1.00
CA TRP A 100 4.24 3.48 1.15
C TRP A 100 5.19 4.20 0.16
N VAL A 101 4.80 4.37 -1.11
CA VAL A 101 5.60 5.15 -2.09
C VAL A 101 5.78 6.59 -1.62
N GLN A 102 4.72 7.26 -1.15
CA GLN A 102 4.82 8.62 -0.61
C GLN A 102 5.80 8.70 0.57
N ASP A 103 5.84 7.65 1.40
CA ASP A 103 6.78 7.57 2.52
C ASP A 103 8.23 7.41 2.05
N LEU A 104 8.47 6.64 0.99
CA LEU A 104 9.79 6.53 0.35
C LEU A 104 10.24 7.88 -0.23
N ASP A 105 9.38 8.56 -0.97
CA ASP A 105 9.65 9.89 -1.54
C ASP A 105 10.01 10.91 -0.46
N ARG A 106 9.27 10.87 0.66
CA ARG A 106 9.51 11.74 1.81
C ARG A 106 10.87 11.49 2.45
N ARG A 107 11.26 10.22 2.63
CA ARG A 107 12.59 9.86 3.14
C ARG A 107 13.70 10.32 2.18
N ALA A 108 13.47 10.20 0.88
CA ALA A 108 14.43 10.64 -0.14
C ALA A 108 14.58 12.17 -0.22
N ALA A 109 13.51 12.92 0.03
CA ALA A 109 13.49 14.38 0.05
C ALA A 109 14.08 14.99 1.34
N SER A 110 14.27 14.20 2.40
CA SER A 110 14.92 14.60 3.65
C SER A 110 16.27 13.90 3.86
N PRO A 111 17.26 14.07 2.97
CA PRO A 111 18.63 13.66 3.28
C PRO A 111 19.11 14.57 4.42
N GLY A 112 19.47 13.97 5.56
CA GLY A 112 19.64 14.65 6.84
C GLY A 112 20.45 15.95 6.81
N GLU A 113 20.06 16.90 7.67
CA GLU A 113 20.99 17.90 8.17
C GLU A 113 22.24 17.18 8.69
N PRO A 114 23.46 17.62 8.33
CA PRO A 114 24.66 17.06 8.93
C PRO A 114 24.58 17.28 10.44
N GLU A 115 24.64 16.19 11.19
CA GLU A 115 24.81 16.19 12.64
C GLU A 115 26.06 17.00 12.94
N THR A 116 25.86 18.22 13.43
CA THR A 116 26.95 19.13 13.80
C THR A 116 27.77 18.44 14.89
N ALA A 117 28.90 17.86 14.50
CA ALA A 117 29.92 17.39 15.40
C ALA A 117 30.29 18.53 16.36
N THR A 118 29.88 18.41 17.61
CA THR A 118 30.36 19.30 18.67
C THR A 118 31.57 18.60 19.30
N ALA A 119 32.71 19.27 19.15
CA ALA A 119 34.02 18.88 19.67
C ALA A 119 34.09 18.89 21.20
#